data_AF-A0A3N5W1D3-F1
#
_entry.id   AF-A0A3N5W1D3-F1
#
_cell.length_a   1.000
_cell.length_b   1.000
_cell.length_c   1.000
_cell.angle_alpha   90.00
_cell.angle_beta   90.00
_cell.angle_gamma   90.00
#
_symmetry.space_group_name_H-M   'P 1'
#
loop_
_entity.id
_entity.type
_entity.pdbx_description
1 polymer ?
#
loop_
_entity_poly.entity_id
_entity_poly.type
_entity_poly.pdbx_seq_one_letter_code
_entity_poly.pdbx_strand_id
1 'polypeptide(L)'
;MNDFESPLDKIIREAREKGAFDDLPGKGKPIQWDDDEQAPEEQRLANRLLKNNGFTLDWIELGQELDRQHEGIRARLEQTRELRAAGRLDEQGWKEALKRAAAGIRELNKRIIGYNLRVPSESFQRRPYPLDSELKELGD
;
A
#
# COMPACT_ATOMS: atom_id res chain seq x y z
N MET A 1 40.09 20.55 36.98
CA MET A 1 39.17 20.18 35.89
C MET A 1 39.65 20.94 34.68
N ASN A 2 40.16 20.22 33.67
CA ASN A 2 40.73 20.81 32.48
C ASN A 2 39.59 21.21 31.52
N ASP A 3 39.18 22.48 31.57
CA ASP A 3 38.43 23.12 30.48
C ASP A 3 39.39 23.40 29.33
N PHE A 4 39.77 22.36 28.58
CA PHE A 4 40.38 22.57 27.28
C PHE A 4 39.27 22.75 26.25
N GLU A 5 38.88 24.01 26.02
CA GLU A 5 38.08 24.37 24.84
C GLU A 5 38.90 23.96 23.60
N SER A 6 38.36 23.04 22.78
CA SER A 6 39.02 22.64 21.55
C SER A 6 39.18 23.86 20.63
N PRO A 7 40.24 23.94 19.81
CA PRO A 7 40.32 24.98 18.77
C PRO A 7 39.05 25.04 17.90
N LEU A 8 38.37 23.91 17.71
CA LEU A 8 37.10 23.83 16.99
C LEU A 8 35.96 24.50 17.76
N ASP A 9 35.87 24.28 19.07
CA ASP A 9 34.84 24.89 19.93
C ASP A 9 34.98 26.41 19.96
N LYS A 10 36.22 26.90 20.01
CA LYS A 10 36.52 28.34 19.95
C LYS A 10 36.06 28.95 18.63
N ILE A 11 36.29 28.27 17.50
CA ILE A 11 35.84 28.71 16.17
C ILE A 11 34.30 28.76 16.10
N ILE A 12 33.63 27.73 16.61
CA ILE A 12 32.15 27.65 16.65
C ILE A 12 31.58 28.78 17.52
N ARG A 13 32.18 29.04 18.69
CA ARG A 13 31.78 30.12 19.59
C ARG A 13 31.96 31.49 18.94
N GLU A 14 33.11 31.77 18.35
CA GLU A 14 33.36 33.04 17.66
C GLU A 14 32.41 33.24 16.47
N ALA A 15 32.09 32.18 15.73
CA ALA A 15 31.10 32.24 14.65
C ALA A 15 29.69 32.55 15.17
N ARG A 16 29.31 31.99 16.32
CA ARG A 16 28.03 32.28 16.99
C ARG A 16 27.97 33.71 17.51
N GLU A 17 29.03 34.20 18.14
CA GLU A 17 29.14 35.59 18.62
C GLU A 17 29.06 36.61 17.47
N LYS A 18 29.60 36.26 16.30
CA LYS A 18 29.54 37.08 15.08
C LYS A 18 28.20 36.98 14.34
N GLY A 19 27.22 36.24 14.86
CA GLY A 19 25.92 36.05 14.23
C GLY A 19 25.97 35.25 12.93
N ALA A 20 27.01 34.44 12.70
CA ALA A 20 27.15 33.64 11.47
C ALA A 20 26.02 32.61 11.28
N PHE A 21 25.29 32.29 12.36
CA PHE A 21 24.13 31.40 12.33
C PHE A 21 22.79 32.17 12.35
N ASP A 22 22.82 33.51 12.29
CA ASP A 22 21.62 34.31 12.52
C ASP A 22 20.65 34.37 11.36
N ASP A 23 21.14 34.20 10.14
CA ASP A 23 20.37 34.22 8.88
C ASP A 23 20.54 32.90 8.11
N LEU A 24 20.57 31.77 8.82
CA LEU A 24 20.60 30.48 8.15
C LEU A 24 19.29 30.23 7.39
N PRO A 25 19.35 29.70 6.16
CA PRO A 25 18.16 29.28 5.45
C PRO A 25 17.41 28.23 6.29
N GLY A 26 16.15 28.52 6.62
CA GLY A 26 15.31 27.62 7.43
C GLY A 26 15.36 27.89 8.94
N LYS A 27 16.10 28.89 9.44
CA LYS A 27 16.12 29.24 10.88
C LYS A 27 14.70 29.56 11.38
N GLY A 28 14.28 28.87 12.45
CA GLY A 28 12.97 29.06 13.08
C GLY A 28 11.78 28.44 12.33
N LYS A 29 12.00 27.82 11.17
CA LYS A 29 10.97 27.03 10.49
C LYS A 29 10.99 25.61 11.04
N PRO A 30 9.83 24.92 11.09
CA PRO A 30 9.81 23.48 11.36
C PRO A 30 10.80 22.76 10.44
N ILE A 31 11.61 21.87 11.01
CA ILE A 31 12.50 21.02 10.22
C ILE A 31 11.61 20.25 9.24
N GLN A 32 11.82 20.44 7.94
CA GLN A 32 11.20 19.60 6.92
C GLN A 32 11.97 18.28 6.92
N TRP A 33 11.43 17.30 7.62
CA TRP A 33 11.87 15.92 7.48
C TRP A 33 11.47 15.46 6.08
N ASP A 34 12.42 15.46 5.15
CA ASP A 34 12.19 14.82 3.85
C ASP A 34 12.37 13.31 4.11
N ASP A 35 11.30 12.65 4.58
CA ASP A 35 11.28 11.21 4.93
C ASP A 35 11.72 10.31 3.75
N ASP A 36 11.82 10.87 2.55
CA ASP A 36 12.25 10.20 1.32
C ASP A 36 13.76 10.26 1.07
N GLU A 37 14.58 10.90 1.92
CA GLU A 37 16.06 10.89 1.76
C GLU A 37 16.66 9.48 1.80
N GLN A 38 16.02 8.57 2.55
CA GLN A 38 16.41 7.16 2.66
C GLN A 38 15.93 6.32 1.46
N ALA A 39 15.01 6.84 0.65
CA ALA A 39 14.52 6.15 -0.53
C ALA A 39 15.48 6.36 -1.72
N PRO A 40 15.68 5.35 -2.58
CA PRO A 40 16.33 5.52 -3.88
C PRO A 40 15.73 6.70 -4.65
N GLU A 41 16.56 7.44 -5.39
CA GLU A 41 16.17 8.69 -6.08
C GLU A 41 14.89 8.52 -6.93
N GLU A 42 14.77 7.39 -7.61
CA GLU A 42 13.63 6.98 -8.43
C GLU A 42 12.31 6.92 -7.62
N GLN A 43 12.39 6.49 -6.36
CA GLN A 43 11.23 6.33 -5.47
C GLN A 43 10.84 7.64 -4.79
N ARG A 44 11.77 8.58 -4.61
CA ARG A 44 11.48 9.89 -3.98
C ARG A 44 10.49 10.69 -4.81
N LEU A 45 10.59 10.63 -6.14
CA LEU A 45 9.66 11.34 -7.02
C LEU A 45 8.25 10.74 -6.91
N ALA A 46 8.13 9.41 -6.93
CA ALA A 46 6.86 8.72 -6.75
C ALA A 46 6.24 9.03 -5.38
N ASN A 47 7.02 8.93 -4.30
CA ASN A 47 6.57 9.21 -2.93
C ASN A 47 6.15 10.67 -2.72
N ARG A 48 6.88 11.63 -3.30
CA ARG A 48 6.50 13.05 -3.25
C ARG A 48 5.24 13.35 -4.05
N LEU A 49 5.06 12.73 -5.23
CA LEU A 49 3.81 12.84 -6.00
C LEU A 49 2.62 12.25 -5.22
N LEU A 50 2.83 11.13 -4.52
CA LEU A 50 1.83 10.48 -3.67
C LEU A 50 1.41 11.36 -2.49
N LYS A 51 2.38 11.88 -1.74
CA LYS A 51 2.15 12.72 -0.55
C LYS A 51 1.49 14.06 -0.89
N ASN A 52 1.85 14.67 -2.02
CA ASN A 52 1.41 16.03 -2.36
C ASN A 52 0.00 16.11 -2.94
N ASN A 53 -0.59 15.02 -3.44
CA ASN A 53 -1.85 15.13 -4.19
C ASN A 53 -3.13 15.09 -3.34
N GLY A 54 -3.11 14.65 -2.07
CA GLY A 54 -4.26 14.77 -1.13
C GLY A 54 -5.61 14.14 -1.56
N PHE A 55 -5.71 13.68 -2.81
CA PHE A 55 -6.83 13.03 -3.45
C PHE A 55 -6.36 11.63 -3.81
N THR A 56 -7.12 10.66 -3.32
CA THR A 56 -6.94 9.22 -3.54
C THR A 56 -6.61 8.98 -5.00
N LEU A 57 -5.37 8.62 -5.33
CA LEU A 57 -5.01 8.32 -6.71
C LEU A 57 -5.93 7.20 -7.20
N ASP A 58 -6.49 7.33 -8.41
CA ASP A 58 -7.52 6.43 -8.96
C ASP A 58 -7.21 4.93 -8.79
N TRP A 59 -5.93 4.56 -8.79
CA TRP A 59 -5.51 3.18 -8.56
C TRP A 59 -5.76 2.72 -7.11
N ILE A 60 -5.65 3.56 -6.09
CA ILE A 60 -5.98 3.21 -4.70
C ILE A 60 -7.46 2.82 -4.58
N GLU A 61 -8.36 3.63 -5.14
CA GLU A 61 -9.80 3.33 -5.16
C GLU A 61 -10.10 2.05 -5.94
N LEU A 62 -9.44 1.86 -7.09
CA LEU A 62 -9.54 0.63 -7.86
C LEU A 62 -9.05 -0.59 -7.07
N GLY A 63 -7.98 -0.45 -6.29
CA GLY A 63 -7.46 -1.49 -5.41
C GLY A 63 -8.49 -1.90 -4.35
N GLN A 64 -9.06 -0.91 -3.66
CA GLN A 64 -10.13 -1.14 -2.67
C GLN A 64 -11.36 -1.80 -3.30
N GLU A 65 -11.74 -1.40 -4.52
CA GLU A 65 -12.87 -2.00 -5.23
C GLU A 65 -12.60 -3.47 -5.58
N LEU A 66 -11.37 -3.82 -6.01
CA LEU A 66 -11.00 -5.21 -6.26
C LEU A 66 -11.11 -6.06 -4.98
N ASP A 67 -10.70 -5.51 -3.84
CA ASP A 67 -10.78 -6.20 -2.54
C ASP A 67 -12.23 -6.43 -2.11
N ARG A 68 -13.07 -5.38 -2.17
CA ARG A 68 -14.50 -5.51 -1.83
C ARG A 68 -15.20 -6.55 -2.69
N GLN A 69 -14.87 -6.63 -3.97
CA GLN A 69 -15.45 -7.63 -4.86
C GLN A 69 -14.96 -9.04 -4.56
N HIS A 70 -13.66 -9.20 -4.23
CA HIS A 70 -13.11 -10.49 -3.79
C HIS A 70 -13.77 -10.98 -2.50
N GLU A 71 -13.87 -10.12 -1.49
CA GLU A 71 -14.58 -10.39 -0.24
C GLU A 71 -16.05 -10.76 -0.49
N GLY A 72 -16.73 -10.05 -1.40
CA GLY A 72 -18.09 -10.37 -1.80
C GLY A 72 -18.25 -11.74 -2.44
N ILE A 73 -17.27 -12.22 -3.21
CA ILE A 73 -17.27 -13.58 -3.76
C ILE A 73 -17.10 -14.60 -2.62
N ARG A 74 -16.13 -14.38 -1.72
CA ARG A 74 -15.89 -15.27 -0.56
C ARG A 74 -17.12 -15.39 0.33
N ALA A 75 -17.71 -14.26 0.71
CA ALA A 75 -18.89 -14.22 1.58
C ALA A 75 -20.08 -14.98 0.98
N ARG A 76 -20.32 -14.85 -0.32
CA ARG A 76 -21.39 -15.61 -1.02
C ARG A 76 -21.09 -17.11 -1.04
N LEU A 77 -19.83 -17.49 -1.24
CA LEU A 77 -19.46 -18.90 -1.29
C LEU A 77 -19.61 -19.55 0.08
N GLU A 78 -19.22 -18.87 1.16
CA GLU A 78 -19.44 -19.31 2.54
C GLU A 78 -20.94 -19.44 2.87
N GLN A 79 -21.76 -18.45 2.54
CA GLN A 79 -23.22 -18.56 2.71
C GLN A 79 -23.78 -19.78 1.96
N THR A 80 -23.28 -20.05 0.77
CA THR A 80 -23.73 -21.19 -0.03
C THR A 80 -23.28 -22.52 0.59
N ARG A 81 -22.09 -22.55 1.19
CA ARG A 81 -21.56 -23.69 1.94
C ARG A 81 -22.38 -23.97 3.19
N GLU A 82 -22.78 -22.93 3.93
CA GLU A 82 -23.69 -23.06 5.08
C GLU A 82 -25.06 -23.64 4.66
N LEU A 83 -25.62 -23.17 3.54
CA LEU A 83 -26.87 -23.73 2.98
C LEU A 83 -26.72 -25.20 2.61
N ARG A 84 -25.57 -25.60 2.04
CA ARG A 84 -25.25 -27.00 1.74
C ARG A 84 -25.15 -27.83 3.01
N ALA A 85 -24.44 -27.35 4.03
CA ALA A 85 -24.31 -28.03 5.32
C ALA A 85 -25.66 -28.21 6.03
N ALA A 86 -26.58 -27.24 5.87
CA ALA A 86 -27.95 -27.32 6.35
C ALA A 86 -28.88 -28.22 5.48
N GLY A 87 -28.36 -28.85 4.42
CA GLY A 87 -29.14 -29.69 3.50
C GLY A 87 -30.14 -28.91 2.64
N ARG A 88 -30.00 -27.58 2.55
CA ARG A 88 -30.89 -26.68 1.80
C ARG A 88 -30.40 -26.40 0.37
N LEU A 89 -29.24 -26.94 0.01
CA LEU A 89 -28.65 -26.83 -1.32
C LEU A 89 -28.22 -28.22 -1.80
N ASP A 90 -28.58 -28.54 -3.03
CA ASP A 90 -28.18 -29.78 -3.68
C ASP A 90 -26.76 -29.70 -4.26
N GLU A 91 -26.25 -30.85 -4.71
CA GLU A 91 -24.91 -30.92 -5.29
C GLU A 91 -24.77 -30.08 -6.57
N GLN A 92 -25.85 -29.93 -7.33
CA GLN A 92 -25.86 -29.13 -8.56
C GLN A 92 -25.77 -27.64 -8.24
N GLY A 93 -26.54 -27.14 -7.27
CA GLY A 93 -26.46 -25.78 -6.77
C GLY A 93 -25.07 -25.46 -6.22
N TRP A 94 -24.45 -26.41 -5.53
CA TRP A 94 -23.07 -26.27 -5.06
C TRP A 94 -22.05 -26.14 -6.19
N LYS A 95 -22.12 -27.03 -7.19
CA LYS A 95 -21.24 -26.97 -8.37
C LYS A 95 -21.40 -25.66 -9.14
N GLU A 96 -22.62 -25.16 -9.28
CA GLU A 96 -22.88 -23.87 -9.93
C GLU A 96 -22.32 -22.69 -9.12
N ALA A 97 -22.40 -22.73 -7.79
CA ALA A 97 -21.79 -21.71 -6.94
C ALA A 97 -20.26 -21.68 -7.07
N LEU A 98 -19.61 -22.84 -7.08
CA LEU A 98 -18.16 -22.95 -7.32
C LEU A 98 -17.77 -22.41 -8.70
N LYS A 99 -18.52 -22.74 -9.75
CA LYS A 99 -18.28 -22.20 -11.11
C LYS A 99 -18.41 -20.69 -11.15
N ARG A 100 -19.43 -20.12 -10.50
CA ARG A 100 -19.65 -18.67 -10.43
C ARG A 100 -18.52 -17.96 -9.68
N ALA A 101 -18.11 -18.49 -8.52
CA ALA A 101 -16.99 -17.97 -7.76
C ALA A 101 -15.69 -18.03 -8.60
N ALA A 102 -15.45 -19.16 -9.28
CA ALA A 102 -14.29 -19.32 -10.15
C ALA A 102 -14.27 -18.31 -11.31
N ALA A 103 -15.42 -18.08 -11.94
CA ALA A 103 -15.55 -17.07 -13.00
C ALA A 103 -15.28 -15.66 -12.47
N GLY A 104 -15.82 -15.33 -11.29
CA GLY A 104 -15.59 -14.04 -10.63
C GLY A 104 -14.12 -13.78 -10.30
N ILE A 105 -13.45 -14.76 -9.69
CA ILE A 105 -12.01 -14.66 -9.34
C ILE A 105 -11.16 -14.52 -10.61
N ARG A 106 -11.44 -15.26 -11.68
CA ARG A 106 -10.74 -15.09 -12.96
C ARG A 106 -10.88 -13.68 -13.52
N GLU A 107 -12.06 -13.10 -13.41
CA GLU A 107 -12.31 -11.74 -13.90
C GLU A 107 -11.59 -10.68 -13.04
N LEU A 108 -11.56 -10.86 -11.71
CA LEU A 108 -10.74 -10.03 -10.83
C LEU A 108 -9.26 -10.13 -11.19
N ASN A 109 -8.75 -11.32 -11.46
CA ASN A 109 -7.35 -11.52 -11.83
C ASN A 109 -6.97 -10.83 -13.15
N LYS A 110 -7.87 -10.78 -14.14
CA LYS A 110 -7.65 -9.97 -15.35
C LYS A 110 -7.57 -8.48 -15.03
N ARG A 111 -8.44 -7.99 -14.14
CA ARG A 111 -8.42 -6.59 -13.71
C ARG A 111 -7.18 -6.24 -12.89
N ILE A 112 -6.63 -7.19 -12.12
CA ILE A 112 -5.34 -7.04 -11.43
C ILE A 112 -4.20 -6.79 -12.42
N ILE A 113 -4.19 -7.47 -13.57
CA ILE A 113 -3.19 -7.19 -14.62
C ILE A 113 -3.32 -5.74 -15.08
N GLY A 114 -4.54 -5.28 -15.39
CA GLY A 114 -4.78 -3.90 -15.79
C GLY A 114 -4.42 -2.87 -14.70
N TYR A 115 -4.69 -3.19 -13.44
CA TYR A 115 -4.28 -2.39 -12.28
C TYR A 115 -2.74 -2.32 -12.19
N ASN A 116 -2.04 -3.44 -12.32
CA ASN A 116 -0.58 -3.51 -12.21
C ASN A 116 0.14 -2.71 -13.29
N LEU A 117 -0.48 -2.52 -14.45
CA LEU A 117 0.02 -1.67 -15.53
C LEU A 117 -0.22 -0.16 -15.29
N ARG A 118 -1.09 0.20 -14.34
CA ARG A 118 -1.44 1.60 -14.02
C ARG A 118 -0.69 2.14 -12.81
N VAL A 119 -0.12 1.27 -11.98
CA VAL A 119 0.61 1.73 -10.80
C VAL A 119 2.00 2.28 -11.17
N PRO A 120 2.49 3.34 -10.50
CA PRO A 120 3.76 3.98 -10.89
C PRO A 120 5.01 3.16 -10.59
N SER A 121 4.92 2.13 -9.74
CA SER A 121 6.04 1.31 -9.27
C SER A 121 5.61 -0.13 -9.05
N GLU A 122 6.54 -1.07 -9.25
CA GLU A 122 6.36 -2.49 -8.96
C GLU A 122 5.98 -2.75 -7.50
N SER A 123 6.44 -1.89 -6.57
CA SER A 123 6.08 -1.96 -5.15
C SER A 123 4.58 -1.86 -4.87
N PHE A 124 3.80 -1.28 -5.79
CA PHE A 124 2.35 -1.15 -5.68
C PHE A 124 1.58 -2.20 -6.48
N GLN A 125 2.27 -3.09 -7.20
CA GLN A 125 1.63 -4.18 -7.92
C GLN A 125 1.03 -5.20 -6.96
N ARG A 126 -0.10 -5.78 -7.36
CA ARG A 126 -0.82 -6.79 -6.61
C ARG A 126 -0.65 -8.16 -7.25
N ARG A 127 -0.58 -9.18 -6.40
CA ARG A 127 -0.61 -10.57 -6.85
C ARG A 127 -2.04 -10.96 -7.22
N PRO A 128 -2.24 -11.75 -8.29
CA PRO A 128 -3.54 -12.35 -8.57
C PRO A 128 -4.03 -13.20 -7.40
N TYR A 129 -5.35 -13.24 -7.18
CA TYR A 129 -5.97 -14.11 -6.18
C TYR A 129 -5.82 -15.59 -6.60
N PRO A 130 -5.36 -16.47 -5.70
CA PRO A 130 -5.04 -17.86 -6.03
C PRO A 130 -6.30 -18.72 -6.15
N LEU A 131 -6.84 -18.81 -7.38
CA LEU A 131 -8.10 -19.51 -7.69
C LEU A 131 -8.17 -20.95 -7.14
N ASP A 132 -7.19 -21.79 -7.44
CA ASP A 132 -7.26 -23.23 -7.12
C ASP A 132 -7.13 -23.50 -5.62
N SER A 133 -6.30 -22.70 -4.92
CA SER A 133 -6.13 -22.81 -3.47
C SER A 133 -7.37 -22.30 -2.74
N GLU A 134 -7.94 -21.17 -3.17
CA GLU A 134 -9.14 -20.60 -2.56
C GLU A 134 -10.36 -21.49 -2.73
N LEU A 135 -10.54 -22.07 -3.92
CA LEU A 135 -11.67 -22.98 -4.16
C LEU A 135 -11.55 -24.29 -3.37
N LYS A 136 -10.34 -24.73 -3.02
CA LYS A 136 -10.15 -25.88 -2.12
C LYS A 136 -10.47 -25.49 -0.68
N GLU A 137 -9.90 -24.39 -0.19
CA GLU A 137 -10.14 -23.88 1.17
C GLU A 137 -11.63 -23.66 1.46
N LEU A 138 -12.36 -23.09 0.50
CA LEU A 138 -13.79 -22.79 0.63
C LEU A 138 -14.69 -23.95 0.14
N GLY A 139 -14.09 -24.93 -0.55
CA GLY A 139 -14.76 -26.05 -1.20
C GLY A 139 -14.88 -27.29 -0.32
N ASP A 140 -13.88 -27.51 0.53
CA ASP A 140 -13.74 -28.62 1.46
C ASP A 140 -14.52 -28.40 2.78
#